data_AF-A0A2V5LTB5-F1
#
_entry.id   AF-A0A2V5LTB5-F1
#
_cell.length_a   1.000
_cell.length_b   1.000
_cell.length_c   1.000
_cell.angle_alpha   90.00
_cell.angle_beta   90.00
_cell.angle_gamma   90.00
#
_symmetry.space_group_name_H-M   'P 1'
#
loop_
_entity.id
_entity.type
_entity.pdbx_description
1 polymer ?
#
loop_
_entity_poly.entity_id
_entity_poly.type
_entity_poly.pdbx_seq_one_letter_code
_entity_poly.pdbx_strand_id
1 'polypeptide(L)'
;DKVNRFDKRVLAWDGPPTECPTKDKLYLIVDCFARWRISDPLLYYNRLNDERSALSRLDDILGSETRTAVATHDLVEIIRVTKGRQPLRDTELEKTGTILPSNIPDIQLGRGEIEKKITERTRQKIADFGIELLDERFKRSKYNPAVAEKIIERMSSERH
;
A
#
# COMPACT_ATOMS: atom_id res chain seq x y z
N ASP A 1 -9.33 42.59 10.99
CA ASP A 1 -9.08 41.29 11.60
C ASP A 1 -9.51 40.20 10.63
N LYS A 2 -8.63 39.26 10.26
CA LYS A 2 -8.94 38.21 9.26
C LYS A 2 -9.11 36.89 9.99
N VAL A 3 -10.36 36.42 10.08
CA VAL A 3 -10.68 35.14 10.74
C VAL A 3 -10.34 33.99 9.79
N ASN A 4 -9.33 33.19 10.14
CA ASN A 4 -9.00 31.96 9.44
C ASN A 4 -9.75 30.78 10.09
N ARG A 5 -10.59 30.08 9.33
CA ARG A 5 -11.33 28.90 9.78
C ARG A 5 -10.71 27.66 9.15
N PHE A 6 -10.47 26.63 9.96
CA PHE A 6 -9.95 25.34 9.52
C PHE A 6 -11.03 24.27 9.56
N ASP A 7 -10.94 23.32 8.63
CA ASP A 7 -11.84 22.17 8.60
C ASP A 7 -11.51 21.20 9.76
N LYS A 8 -12.54 20.75 10.47
CA LYS A 8 -12.43 19.77 11.57
C LYS A 8 -12.79 18.34 11.12
N ARG A 9 -13.23 18.19 9.87
CA ARG A 9 -13.60 16.89 9.30
C ARG A 9 -12.38 16.05 9.00
N VAL A 10 -12.64 14.78 8.78
CA VAL A 10 -11.68 13.87 8.16
C VAL A 10 -11.61 14.19 6.68
N LEU A 11 -10.42 14.51 6.21
CA LEU A 11 -10.10 14.82 4.82
C LEU A 11 -9.49 13.59 4.16
N ALA A 12 -9.72 13.47 2.85
CA ALA A 12 -9.17 12.39 2.05
C ALA A 12 -7.94 12.89 1.27
N TRP A 13 -6.94 12.03 1.18
CA TRP A 13 -5.89 12.11 0.19
C TRP A 13 -5.98 10.87 -0.70
N ASP A 14 -6.00 11.07 -2.01
CA ASP A 14 -6.02 10.00 -3.02
C ASP A 14 -4.78 10.22 -3.90
N GLY A 15 -3.78 9.37 -3.71
CA GLY A 15 -2.50 9.47 -4.42
C GLY A 15 -2.61 8.89 -5.84
N PRO A 16 -1.88 9.47 -6.82
CA PRO A 16 -1.90 8.93 -8.18
C PRO A 16 -1.30 7.51 -8.22
N PRO A 17 -1.81 6.63 -9.11
CA PRO A 17 -1.19 5.33 -9.32
C PRO A 17 0.26 5.47 -9.74
N THR A 18 1.16 4.78 -9.05
CA THR A 18 2.60 4.84 -9.29
C THR A 18 3.14 3.45 -9.59
N GLU A 19 3.94 3.32 -10.66
CA GLU A 19 4.66 2.08 -10.95
C GLU A 19 5.91 1.98 -10.07
N CYS A 20 6.00 0.91 -9.30
CA CYS A 20 7.05 0.68 -8.32
C CYS A 20 7.70 -0.69 -8.55
N PRO A 21 9.05 -0.77 -8.53
CA PRO A 21 9.71 -2.06 -8.49
C PRO A 21 9.52 -2.69 -7.10
N THR A 22 9.33 -3.99 -7.05
CA THR A 22 9.33 -4.80 -5.83
C THR A 22 10.73 -5.35 -5.57
N LYS A 23 10.96 -5.91 -4.37
CA LYS A 23 12.24 -6.52 -3.99
C LYS A 23 12.67 -7.65 -4.93
N ASP A 24 11.70 -8.41 -5.46
CA ASP A 24 11.90 -9.49 -6.42
C ASP A 24 12.00 -9.02 -7.89
N LYS A 25 12.26 -7.72 -8.11
CA LYS A 25 12.48 -7.08 -9.43
C LYS A 25 11.28 -7.19 -10.38
N LEU A 26 10.08 -7.25 -9.82
CA LEU A 26 8.84 -7.17 -10.58
C LEU A 26 8.29 -5.75 -10.46
N TYR A 27 7.47 -5.33 -11.42
CA TYR A 27 6.84 -4.01 -11.40
C TYR A 27 5.37 -4.12 -11.03
N LEU A 28 4.96 -3.28 -10.09
CA LEU A 28 3.59 -3.19 -9.59
C LEU A 28 3.09 -1.76 -9.71
N ILE A 29 1.92 -1.59 -10.29
CA ILE A 29 1.21 -0.30 -10.25
C ILE A 29 0.37 -0.28 -8.99
N VAL A 30 0.68 0.66 -8.10
CA VAL A 30 0.05 0.81 -6.79
C VAL A 30 -0.56 2.20 -6.67
N ASP A 31 -1.84 2.26 -6.31
CA ASP A 31 -2.52 3.47 -5.84
C ASP A 31 -2.80 3.36 -4.34
N CYS A 32 -2.69 4.49 -3.63
CA CYS A 32 -2.89 4.57 -2.19
C CYS A 32 -3.87 5.68 -1.87
N PHE A 33 -4.64 5.47 -0.81
CA PHE A 33 -5.46 6.52 -0.22
C PHE A 33 -5.14 6.64 1.27
N ALA A 34 -5.33 7.84 1.79
CA ALA A 34 -5.13 8.13 3.19
C ALA A 34 -6.24 9.02 3.72
N ARG A 35 -6.52 8.89 5.01
CA ARG A 35 -7.43 9.79 5.72
C ARG A 35 -6.66 10.56 6.77
N TRP A 36 -6.82 11.87 6.76
CA TRP A 36 -6.10 12.78 7.64
C TRP A 36 -7.03 13.84 8.20
N ARG A 37 -6.59 14.53 9.25
CA ARG A 37 -7.29 15.70 9.79
C ARG A 37 -6.28 16.69 10.38
N ILE A 38 -6.71 17.93 10.52
CA ILE A 38 -5.92 18.96 11.22
C ILE A 38 -6.07 18.71 12.73
N SER A 39 -4.97 18.38 13.40
CA SER A 39 -4.93 18.16 14.84
C SER A 39 -4.53 19.42 15.61
N ASP A 40 -3.58 20.18 15.09
CA ASP A 40 -3.14 21.47 15.63
C ASP A 40 -3.28 22.56 14.54
N PRO A 41 -4.36 23.37 14.58
CA PRO A 41 -4.59 24.42 13.60
C PRO A 41 -3.53 25.51 13.57
N LEU A 42 -2.89 25.82 14.72
CA LEU A 42 -1.87 26.85 14.79
C LEU A 42 -0.58 26.37 14.13
N LEU A 43 -0.14 25.15 14.46
CA LEU A 43 1.02 24.53 13.83
C LEU A 43 0.79 24.32 12.33
N TYR A 44 -0.39 23.85 11.95
CA TYR A 44 -0.80 23.70 10.56
C TYR A 44 -0.71 25.01 9.78
N TYR A 45 -1.28 26.09 10.33
CA TYR A 45 -1.25 27.40 9.67
C TYR A 45 0.17 27.91 9.49
N ASN A 46 1.00 27.79 10.53
CA ASN A 46 2.39 28.27 10.51
C ASN A 46 3.28 27.46 9.54
N ARG A 47 2.96 26.19 9.29
CA ARG A 47 3.78 25.31 8.45
C ARG A 47 3.29 25.17 7.01
N LEU A 48 1.97 25.11 6.81
CA LEU A 48 1.35 24.76 5.54
C LEU A 48 0.45 25.87 5.01
N ASN A 49 -0.07 26.76 5.85
CA ASN A 49 -0.96 27.87 5.49
C ASN A 49 -2.35 27.44 4.98
N ASP A 50 -2.42 26.56 3.96
CA ASP A 50 -3.65 26.10 3.34
C ASP A 50 -3.67 24.60 2.99
N GLU A 51 -4.85 24.09 2.61
CA GLU A 51 -5.07 22.68 2.24
C GLU A 51 -4.28 22.26 1.00
N ARG A 52 -4.07 23.16 0.03
CA ARG A 52 -3.28 22.85 -1.17
C ARG A 52 -1.84 22.49 -0.80
N SER A 53 -1.24 23.26 0.09
CA SER A 53 0.13 23.03 0.58
C SER A 53 0.20 21.76 1.44
N ALA A 54 -0.84 21.49 2.24
CA ALA A 54 -0.98 20.24 2.98
C ALA A 54 -1.04 19.02 2.05
N LEU A 55 -1.89 19.05 1.03
CA LEU A 55 -2.00 17.99 0.04
C LEU A 55 -0.69 17.75 -0.71
N SER A 56 0.04 18.81 -1.07
CA SER A 56 1.37 18.68 -1.68
C SER A 56 2.37 17.98 -0.76
N ARG A 57 2.39 18.33 0.54
CA ARG A 57 3.27 17.66 1.52
C ARG A 57 2.88 16.22 1.77
N LEU A 58 1.58 15.94 1.83
CA LEU A 58 1.07 14.58 1.97
C LEU A 58 1.41 13.74 0.75
N ASP A 59 1.31 14.29 -0.47
CA ASP A 59 1.69 13.61 -1.71
C ASP A 59 3.17 13.20 -1.70
N ASP A 60 4.07 14.13 -1.33
CA ASP A 60 5.50 13.86 -1.23
C ASP A 60 5.80 12.75 -0.20
N ILE A 61 5.22 12.85 0.99
CA ILE A 61 5.55 11.96 2.12
C ILE A 61 4.90 10.58 1.96
N LEU A 62 3.57 10.53 1.77
CA LEU A 62 2.83 9.27 1.62
C LEU A 62 3.28 8.53 0.37
N GLY A 63 3.41 9.25 -0.76
CA GLY A 63 3.90 8.69 -2.01
C GLY A 63 5.32 8.11 -1.89
N SER A 64 6.20 8.78 -1.13
CA SER A 64 7.54 8.26 -0.86
C SER A 64 7.52 7.01 0.02
N GLU A 65 6.78 7.01 1.13
CA GLU A 65 6.71 5.87 2.05
C GLU A 65 6.10 4.64 1.40
N THR A 66 5.06 4.84 0.59
CA THR A 66 4.46 3.81 -0.27
C THR A 66 5.51 3.19 -1.21
N ARG A 67 6.23 4.01 -1.99
CA ARG A 67 7.28 3.53 -2.91
C ARG A 67 8.36 2.74 -2.19
N THR A 68 8.84 3.25 -1.06
CA THR A 68 9.86 2.58 -0.24
C THR A 68 9.35 1.24 0.30
N ALA A 69 8.10 1.17 0.72
CA ALA A 69 7.52 -0.08 1.21
C ALA A 69 7.39 -1.14 0.11
N VAL A 70 6.93 -0.76 -1.08
CA VAL A 70 6.85 -1.68 -2.22
C VAL A 70 8.25 -2.19 -2.61
N ALA A 71 9.24 -1.30 -2.66
CA ALA A 71 10.61 -1.67 -3.03
C ALA A 71 11.32 -2.60 -2.02
N THR A 72 10.87 -2.63 -0.77
CA THR A 72 11.50 -3.42 0.30
C THR A 72 10.86 -4.79 0.53
N HIS A 73 9.74 -5.09 -0.13
CA HIS A 73 9.00 -6.33 0.05
C HIS A 73 8.83 -7.06 -1.29
N ASP A 74 8.70 -8.39 -1.21
CA ASP A 74 8.39 -9.21 -2.37
C ASP A 74 6.93 -8.97 -2.81
N LEU A 75 6.65 -9.15 -4.10
CA LEU A 75 5.31 -8.94 -4.65
C LEU A 75 4.21 -9.64 -3.84
N VAL A 76 4.47 -10.89 -3.46
CA VAL A 76 3.53 -11.76 -2.72
C VAL A 76 3.12 -11.16 -1.38
N GLU A 77 4.00 -10.42 -0.70
CA GLU A 77 3.72 -9.74 0.57
C GLU A 77 2.77 -8.54 0.39
N ILE A 78 2.91 -7.81 -0.72
CA ILE A 78 2.10 -6.62 -1.01
C ILE A 78 0.67 -7.00 -1.42
N ILE A 79 0.49 -8.09 -2.14
CA ILE A 79 -0.83 -8.50 -2.65
C ILE A 79 -1.66 -9.32 -1.65
N ARG A 80 -1.02 -10.06 -0.75
CA ARG A 80 -1.71 -11.00 0.16
C ARG A 80 -1.91 -10.43 1.55
N VAL A 81 -3.07 -10.73 2.12
CA VAL A 81 -3.46 -10.28 3.47
C VAL A 81 -3.27 -11.39 4.53
N THR A 82 -3.55 -12.65 4.18
CA THR A 82 -3.63 -13.76 5.14
C THR A 82 -2.48 -14.75 5.00
N LYS A 83 -1.85 -15.08 6.14
CA LYS A 83 -0.84 -16.14 6.28
C LYS A 83 -1.47 -17.53 6.22
N GLY A 84 -0.70 -18.53 5.79
CA GLY A 84 -1.10 -19.94 5.89
C GLY A 84 -2.38 -20.31 5.13
N ARG A 85 -2.74 -19.56 4.08
CA ARG A 85 -3.93 -19.87 3.27
C ARG A 85 -3.76 -21.24 2.64
N GLN A 86 -4.64 -22.16 3.00
CA GLN A 86 -4.75 -23.45 2.33
C GLN A 86 -5.63 -23.29 1.08
N PRO A 87 -5.27 -23.92 -0.05
CA PRO A 87 -6.14 -23.98 -1.22
C PRO A 87 -7.44 -24.67 -0.82
N LEU A 88 -8.58 -24.15 -1.26
CA LEU A 88 -9.84 -24.86 -1.16
C LEU A 88 -9.73 -26.11 -2.05
N ARG A 89 -9.78 -27.29 -1.46
CA ARG A 89 -9.76 -28.57 -2.19
C ARG A 89 -11.19 -28.99 -2.47
N ASP A 90 -11.52 -29.17 -3.74
CA ASP A 90 -12.79 -29.76 -4.15
C ASP A 90 -12.53 -31.21 -4.58
N THR A 91 -13.05 -32.15 -3.78
CA THR A 91 -12.86 -33.58 -3.95
C THR A 91 -13.46 -34.12 -5.25
N GLU A 92 -14.44 -33.43 -5.85
CA GLU A 92 -15.02 -33.83 -7.13
C GLU A 92 -14.14 -33.39 -8.32
N LEU A 93 -13.53 -32.21 -8.23
CA LEU A 93 -12.58 -31.71 -9.23
C LEU A 93 -11.27 -32.51 -9.26
N GLU A 94 -10.79 -32.98 -8.09
CA GLU A 94 -9.61 -33.85 -7.99
C GLU A 94 -9.82 -35.20 -8.70
N LYS A 95 -11.04 -35.75 -8.69
CA LYS A 95 -11.38 -36.99 -9.41
C LYS A 95 -11.33 -36.85 -10.93
N THR A 96 -11.58 -35.65 -11.46
CA THR A 96 -11.44 -35.33 -12.89
C THR A 96 -9.99 -35.20 -13.36
N GLY A 97 -9.00 -35.43 -12.49
CA GLY A 97 -7.57 -35.36 -12.86
C GLY A 97 -7.05 -33.93 -13.02
N THR A 98 -7.80 -32.92 -12.56
CA THR A 98 -7.35 -31.52 -12.61
C THR A 98 -6.38 -31.28 -11.45
N ILE A 99 -5.10 -31.07 -11.75
CA ILE A 99 -4.07 -30.76 -10.76
C ILE A 99 -4.24 -29.30 -10.32
N LEU A 100 -4.84 -29.09 -9.16
CA LEU A 100 -4.83 -27.77 -8.50
C LEU A 100 -3.40 -27.47 -7.99
N PRO A 101 -2.95 -26.20 -8.01
CA PRO A 101 -1.68 -25.81 -7.40
C PRO A 101 -1.66 -26.22 -5.93
N SER A 102 -0.76 -27.14 -5.58
CA SER A 102 -0.67 -27.74 -4.25
C SER A 102 0.09 -26.86 -3.26
N ASN A 103 0.95 -25.96 -3.74
CA ASN A 103 1.75 -25.09 -2.89
C ASN A 103 1.38 -23.61 -3.12
N ILE A 104 1.02 -22.95 -2.04
CA ILE A 104 0.76 -21.52 -2.00
C ILE A 104 1.98 -20.86 -1.33
N PRO A 105 2.68 -19.90 -1.98
CA PRO A 105 3.79 -19.21 -1.35
C PRO A 105 3.36 -18.56 -0.03
N ASP A 106 4.15 -18.81 1.01
CA ASP A 106 3.90 -18.23 2.33
C ASP A 106 4.28 -16.74 2.36
N ILE A 107 3.70 -16.01 3.32
CA ILE A 107 4.00 -14.60 3.56
C ILE A 107 4.48 -14.40 4.99
N GLN A 108 5.52 -13.59 5.16
CA GLN A 108 6.09 -13.24 6.46
C GLN A 108 5.32 -12.12 7.15
N LEU A 109 4.85 -11.12 6.41
CA LEU A 109 4.14 -9.97 6.96
C LEU A 109 2.71 -9.90 6.44
N GLY A 110 2.57 -9.90 5.12
CA GLY A 110 1.33 -9.58 4.43
C GLY A 110 1.02 -8.08 4.42
N ARG A 111 0.15 -7.71 3.49
CA ARG A 111 -0.28 -6.35 3.18
C ARG A 111 -0.73 -5.57 4.40
N GLY A 112 -1.53 -6.19 5.27
CA GLY A 112 -2.09 -5.52 6.44
C GLY A 112 -1.02 -5.03 7.42
N GLU A 113 0.04 -5.82 7.63
CA GLU A 113 1.14 -5.42 8.51
C GLU A 113 2.07 -4.41 7.84
N ILE A 114 2.23 -4.49 6.51
CA ILE A 114 2.99 -3.50 5.73
C ILE A 114 2.29 -2.14 5.80
N GLU A 115 0.98 -2.07 5.54
CA GLU A 115 0.19 -0.84 5.66
C GLU A 115 0.29 -0.20 7.05
N LYS A 116 0.26 -1.02 8.12
CA LYS A 116 0.47 -0.53 9.50
C LYS A 116 1.84 0.09 9.69
N LYS A 117 2.90 -0.57 9.21
CA LYS A 117 4.28 -0.06 9.30
C LYS A 117 4.47 1.23 8.50
N ILE A 118 3.88 1.32 7.32
CA ILE A 118 3.88 2.55 6.52
C ILE A 118 3.18 3.67 7.28
N THR A 119 1.94 3.43 7.72
CA THR A 119 1.13 4.42 8.46
C THR A 119 1.90 4.96 9.67
N GLU A 120 2.56 4.09 10.44
CA GLU A 120 3.32 4.50 11.63
C GLU A 120 4.54 5.38 11.26
N ARG A 121 5.30 5.01 10.23
CA ARG A 121 6.42 5.83 9.74
C ARG A 121 5.94 7.17 9.20
N THR A 122 4.82 7.18 8.46
CA THR A 122 4.26 8.42 7.91
C THR A 122 3.76 9.34 9.02
N ARG A 123 3.08 8.80 10.06
CA ARG A 123 2.62 9.59 11.23
C ARG A 123 3.75 10.38 11.87
N GLN A 124 4.90 9.75 12.08
CA GLN A 124 6.07 10.41 12.66
C GLN A 124 6.55 11.58 11.81
N LYS A 125 6.51 11.45 10.47
CA LYS A 125 6.96 12.50 9.54
C LYS A 125 6.01 13.67 9.43
N ILE A 126 4.71 13.45 9.64
CA ILE A 126 3.70 14.50 9.42
C ILE A 126 3.25 15.22 10.70
N ALA A 127 3.59 14.67 11.88
CA ALA A 127 3.21 15.25 13.16
C ALA A 127 3.67 16.72 13.31
N ASP A 128 4.83 17.05 12.74
CA ASP A 128 5.42 18.40 12.76
C ASP A 128 4.62 19.45 11.95
N PHE A 129 3.63 19.01 11.17
CA PHE A 129 2.76 19.89 10.38
C PHE A 129 1.39 20.14 11.02
N GLY A 130 1.14 19.67 12.25
CA GLY A 130 -0.19 19.79 12.88
C GLY A 130 -1.26 18.95 12.17
N ILE A 131 -0.83 17.89 11.47
CA ILE A 131 -1.68 16.91 10.79
C ILE A 131 -1.63 15.59 11.55
N GLU A 132 -2.80 14.97 11.69
CA GLU A 132 -2.93 13.59 12.16
C GLU A 132 -3.38 12.67 11.02
N LEU A 133 -2.60 11.62 10.77
CA LEU A 133 -2.94 10.54 9.84
C LEU A 133 -3.71 9.45 10.58
N LEU A 134 -4.94 9.22 10.14
CA LEU A 134 -5.80 8.16 10.67
C LEU A 134 -5.38 6.81 10.09
N ASP A 135 -5.29 6.72 8.78
CA ASP A 135 -4.80 5.54 8.06
C ASP A 135 -4.26 5.87 6.68
N GLU A 136 -3.39 4.98 6.21
CA GLU A 136 -2.90 4.90 4.83
C GLU A 136 -3.12 3.45 4.35
N ARG A 137 -3.71 3.31 3.17
CA ARG A 137 -4.16 2.02 2.64
C ARG A 137 -3.85 1.93 1.15
N PHE A 138 -3.44 0.75 0.70
CA PHE A 138 -3.41 0.47 -0.72
C PHE A 138 -4.86 0.40 -1.24
N LYS A 139 -5.13 0.93 -2.42
CA LYS A 139 -6.46 0.88 -3.05
C LYS A 139 -6.53 -0.31 -4.01
N ARG A 140 -5.58 -0.39 -4.94
CA ARG A 140 -5.45 -1.42 -5.96
C ARG A 140 -3.96 -1.71 -6.21
N SER A 141 -3.68 -2.97 -6.48
CA SER A 141 -2.38 -3.42 -6.95
C SER A 141 -2.60 -4.14 -8.27
N LYS A 142 -2.07 -3.60 -9.38
CA LYS A 142 -2.10 -4.28 -10.68
C LYS A 142 -0.70 -4.72 -11.07
N TYR A 143 -0.59 -5.94 -11.59
CA TYR A 143 0.61 -6.37 -12.29
C TYR A 143 0.81 -5.54 -13.55
N ASN A 144 2.06 -5.19 -13.85
CA ASN A 144 2.41 -4.89 -15.23
C ASN A 144 2.24 -6.20 -16.03
N PRO A 145 1.52 -6.23 -17.16
CA PRO A 145 1.27 -7.46 -17.92
C PRO A 145 2.55 -8.25 -18.27
N ALA A 146 3.71 -7.58 -18.41
CA ALA A 146 5.01 -8.22 -18.62
C ALA A 146 5.53 -9.06 -17.43
N VAL A 147 4.95 -8.90 -16.24
CA VAL A 147 5.30 -9.65 -15.02
C VAL A 147 4.55 -10.99 -14.93
N ALA A 148 3.36 -11.09 -15.51
CA ALA A 148 2.54 -12.30 -15.43
C ALA A 148 3.25 -13.50 -16.07
N GLU A 149 3.91 -13.29 -17.22
CA GLU A 149 4.69 -14.32 -17.91
C GLU A 149 5.87 -14.81 -17.06
N LYS A 150 6.63 -13.89 -16.44
CA LYS A 150 7.76 -14.25 -15.56
C LYS A 150 7.33 -15.03 -14.31
N ILE A 151 6.16 -14.72 -13.75
CA ILE A 151 5.61 -15.47 -12.62
C ILE A 151 5.24 -16.90 -13.06
N ILE A 152 4.67 -17.06 -14.26
CA ILE A 152 4.34 -18.37 -14.83
C ILE A 152 5.62 -19.17 -15.12
N GLU A 153 6.66 -18.54 -15.69
CA GLU A 153 7.95 -19.16 -15.95
C GLU A 153 8.67 -19.59 -14.66
N ARG A 154 8.60 -18.80 -13.60
CA ARG A 154 9.19 -19.17 -12.30
C ARG A 154 8.43 -20.35 -11.67
N MET A 155 7.10 -20.37 -11.81
CA MET A 155 6.27 -21.49 -11.38
C MET A 155 6.49 -22.77 -12.20
N SER A 156 6.99 -22.69 -13.43
CA SER A 156 7.39 -23.87 -14.21
C SER A 156 8.82 -24.31 -13.90
N SER A 157 9.73 -23.38 -13.62
CA SER A 157 11.12 -23.72 -13.27
C SER A 157 11.26 -24.39 -11.90
N GLU A 158 10.42 -24.04 -10.92
CA GLU A 158 10.41 -24.70 -9.60
C GLU A 158 9.78 -26.11 -9.62
N ARG A 159 9.24 -26.56 -10.77
CA ARG A 159 8.71 -27.92 -10.96
C ARG A 159 9.75 -28.93 -11.46
N HIS A 160 10.95 -28.48 -11.81
CA HIS A 160 12.07 -29.32 -12.26
C HIS A 160 13.22 -29.28 -11.26
#